data_AF-A0A6G0PKJ3-F1
#
_entry.id   AF-A0A6G0PKJ3-F1
#
_cell.length_a   1.000
_cell.length_b   1.000
_cell.length_c   1.000
_cell.angle_alpha   90.00
_cell.angle_beta   90.00
_cell.angle_gamma   90.00
#
_symmetry.space_group_name_H-M   'P 1'
#
loop_
_entity.id
_entity.type
_entity.pdbx_description
1 polymer ?
#
loop_
_entity_poly.entity_id
_entity_poly.type
_entity_poly.pdbx_seq_one_letter_code
_entity_poly.pdbx_strand_id
1 'polypeptide(L)'
;MEEVVFWEVIKKLLFGKDRVVIIGSPGVGKSCFLMLIAFHLACTKNKKVLVIRRLKQREEKNAVVYFDGQGSYARLLNLSSNDILAIRSQTKGAIVLVDGFDQAQVEEVKNEYVPFSFLATSCQFDAKQDDSSRIVVLPAWRDADLLQYAKLTDWVVETGWRKTKRLEDSTWPKLVKKQYFYSGGSLREFCREREELQIRVASDCCSVKNGQAFDLVYNYGGGQSSGQVDRLRRHYITDCHEEAHYYDHRWWKLSVDSGYVLGELGWIIDSDKQLEVYQYAKSVGAGFHGVAYELLLHSAVRGAFAKRKPIVLKMREGSRYEKIEIRVPNVVCSGDDEASCYHHLSKLGKETYWHPNYPFFPFIDAVTTCKAFPGGSDEFDPIVAYIQVTIRTEKKFKQERLRRLNKEMNKNELLKGMKRAFVVVGPDSSVCKNFNLRNAPDSFLAMVGCFSPDQLKPEAS
;
A
#
# COMPACT_ATOMS: atom_id res chain seq x y z
N MET A 1 -9.49 -18.69 1.92
CA MET A 1 -8.75 -19.65 2.76
C MET A 1 -8.37 -18.98 4.09
N GLU A 2 -7.82 -17.77 4.04
CA GLU A 2 -7.55 -16.89 5.21
C GLU A 2 -8.77 -16.67 6.14
N GLU A 3 -9.95 -16.33 5.60
CA GLU A 3 -11.16 -16.12 6.41
C GLU A 3 -11.59 -17.38 7.20
N VAL A 4 -11.29 -18.57 6.67
CA VAL A 4 -11.61 -19.85 7.33
C VAL A 4 -10.72 -20.06 8.55
N VAL A 5 -9.42 -19.79 8.41
CA VAL A 5 -8.46 -19.89 9.52
C VAL A 5 -8.80 -18.90 10.61
N PHE A 6 -9.06 -17.64 10.25
CA PHE A 6 -9.48 -16.62 11.22
C PHE A 6 -10.78 -17.01 11.93
N TRP A 7 -11.75 -17.58 11.21
CA TRP A 7 -12.98 -18.09 11.81
C TRP A 7 -12.70 -19.21 12.83
N GLU A 8 -11.82 -20.16 12.54
CA GLU A 8 -11.48 -21.23 13.48
C GLU A 8 -10.77 -20.69 14.75
N VAL A 9 -9.95 -19.65 14.63
CA VAL A 9 -9.39 -18.92 15.79
C VAL A 9 -10.52 -18.32 16.64
N ILE A 10 -11.44 -17.58 16.02
CA ILE A 10 -12.55 -16.90 16.72
C ILE A 10 -13.50 -17.90 17.37
N LYS A 11 -13.81 -19.00 16.68
CA LYS A 11 -14.73 -20.04 17.12
C LYS A 11 -14.27 -20.70 18.43
N LYS A 12 -12.95 -20.85 18.63
CA LYS A 12 -12.34 -21.34 19.88
C LYS A 12 -12.55 -20.37 21.05
N LEU A 13 -12.76 -19.08 20.77
CA LEU A 13 -12.90 -18.02 21.77
C LEU A 13 -14.37 -17.66 22.10
N LEU A 14 -15.35 -18.06 21.28
CA LEU A 14 -16.76 -17.66 21.39
C LEU A 14 -17.41 -17.90 22.77
N PHE A 15 -16.96 -18.93 23.51
CA PHE A 15 -17.52 -19.33 24.80
C PHE A 15 -16.47 -19.34 25.93
N GLY A 16 -15.34 -18.67 25.71
CA GLY A 16 -14.33 -18.47 26.74
C GLY A 16 -14.83 -17.54 27.86
N LYS A 17 -14.14 -17.59 29.02
CA LYS A 17 -14.36 -16.62 30.10
C LYS A 17 -13.69 -15.27 29.82
N ASP A 18 -12.67 -15.27 28.99
CA ASP A 18 -11.90 -14.09 28.62
C ASP A 18 -12.67 -13.24 27.60
N ARG A 19 -12.54 -11.91 27.70
CA ARG A 19 -13.04 -10.98 26.69
C ARG A 19 -12.19 -11.10 25.42
N VAL A 20 -12.79 -10.91 24.25
CA VAL A 20 -12.06 -10.95 22.98
C VAL A 20 -12.00 -9.55 22.36
N VAL A 21 -10.81 -9.14 21.93
CA VAL A 21 -10.60 -7.87 21.25
C VAL A 21 -10.10 -8.13 19.83
N ILE A 22 -10.93 -7.82 18.84
CA ILE A 22 -10.60 -7.88 17.42
C ILE A 22 -10.03 -6.53 17.00
N ILE A 23 -8.71 -6.46 16.84
CA ILE A 23 -8.03 -5.29 16.30
C ILE A 23 -7.81 -5.43 14.79
N GLY A 24 -7.52 -4.32 14.13
CA GLY A 24 -7.22 -4.31 12.70
C GLY A 24 -7.37 -2.91 12.13
N SER A 25 -6.85 -2.69 10.93
CA SER A 25 -6.82 -1.35 10.36
C SER A 25 -8.21 -0.84 9.94
N PRO A 26 -8.38 0.49 9.80
CA PRO A 26 -9.64 1.04 9.31
C PRO A 26 -10.04 0.46 7.93
N GLY A 27 -11.28 -0.03 7.83
CA GLY A 27 -11.86 -0.47 6.57
C GLY A 27 -11.55 -1.91 6.13
N VAL A 28 -10.88 -2.72 6.98
CA VAL A 28 -10.59 -4.14 6.68
C VAL A 28 -11.79 -5.08 6.86
N GLY A 29 -12.92 -4.60 7.37
CA GLY A 29 -14.15 -5.40 7.51
C GLY A 29 -14.50 -5.88 8.91
N LYS A 30 -13.77 -5.44 9.97
CA LYS A 30 -14.03 -5.85 11.37
C LYS A 30 -15.50 -5.78 11.77
N SER A 31 -16.16 -4.66 11.50
CA SER A 31 -17.57 -4.47 11.88
C SER A 31 -18.50 -5.43 11.15
N CYS A 32 -18.20 -5.75 9.89
CA CYS A 32 -18.94 -6.76 9.12
C CYS A 32 -18.73 -8.14 9.76
N PHE A 33 -17.49 -8.49 10.06
CA PHE A 33 -17.15 -9.73 10.73
C PHE A 33 -17.82 -9.87 12.11
N LEU A 34 -17.87 -8.80 12.90
CA LEU A 34 -18.56 -8.79 14.19
C LEU A 34 -20.07 -9.07 14.03
N MET A 35 -20.70 -8.56 12.98
CA MET A 35 -22.09 -8.90 12.65
C MET A 35 -22.24 -10.37 12.25
N LEU A 36 -21.28 -10.95 11.51
CA LEU A 36 -21.30 -12.38 11.20
C LEU A 36 -21.19 -13.25 12.46
N ILE A 37 -20.37 -12.85 13.44
CA ILE A 37 -20.34 -13.48 14.76
C ILE A 37 -21.73 -13.40 15.42
N ALA A 38 -22.37 -12.22 15.38
CA ALA A 38 -23.70 -12.03 15.94
C ALA A 38 -24.73 -12.97 15.33
N PHE A 39 -24.76 -13.07 14.00
CA PHE A 39 -25.64 -13.98 13.27
C PHE A 39 -25.34 -15.45 13.60
N HIS A 40 -24.06 -15.86 13.67
CA HIS A 40 -23.71 -17.23 14.04
C HIS A 40 -24.21 -17.57 15.46
N LEU A 41 -23.97 -16.68 16.42
CA LEU A 41 -24.40 -16.88 17.80
C LEU A 41 -25.93 -16.92 17.93
N ALA A 42 -26.64 -16.03 17.25
CA ALA A 42 -28.09 -15.97 17.29
C ALA A 42 -28.74 -17.12 16.52
N CYS A 43 -28.37 -17.32 15.26
CA CYS A 43 -29.07 -18.21 14.33
C CYS A 43 -28.58 -19.67 14.41
N THR A 44 -27.32 -19.91 14.78
CA THR A 44 -26.76 -21.27 14.84
C THR A 44 -26.65 -21.79 16.28
N LYS A 45 -26.45 -20.89 17.25
CA LYS A 45 -26.26 -21.25 18.67
C LYS A 45 -27.43 -20.87 19.57
N ASN A 46 -28.49 -20.28 19.01
CA ASN A 46 -29.70 -19.86 19.71
C ASN A 46 -29.39 -19.02 20.96
N LYS A 47 -28.41 -18.10 20.84
CA LYS A 47 -28.01 -17.20 21.93
C LYS A 47 -28.61 -15.82 21.73
N LYS A 48 -28.92 -15.16 22.85
CA LYS A 48 -29.22 -13.73 22.87
C LYS A 48 -27.94 -12.96 22.57
N VAL A 49 -28.00 -12.01 21.65
CA VAL A 49 -26.84 -11.20 21.26
C VAL A 49 -27.22 -9.72 21.22
N LEU A 50 -26.40 -8.88 21.84
CA LEU A 50 -26.55 -7.43 21.82
C LEU A 50 -25.34 -6.81 21.11
N VAL A 51 -25.56 -6.21 19.94
CA VAL A 51 -24.53 -5.47 19.21
C VAL A 51 -24.70 -3.98 19.49
N ILE A 52 -23.65 -3.33 19.96
CA ILE A 52 -23.59 -1.89 20.24
C ILE A 52 -22.56 -1.28 19.30
N ARG A 53 -22.97 -0.29 18.51
CA ARG A 53 -22.11 0.37 17.52
C ARG A 53 -22.14 1.88 17.68
N ARG A 54 -20.96 2.50 17.74
CA ARG A 54 -20.84 3.97 17.65
C ARG A 54 -21.10 4.47 16.23
N LEU A 55 -21.91 5.51 16.11
CA LEU A 55 -22.15 6.21 14.84
C LEU A 55 -21.19 7.39 14.70
N LYS A 56 -20.60 7.54 13.52
CA LYS A 56 -19.80 8.73 13.17
C LYS A 56 -20.73 9.88 12.78
N GLN A 57 -21.33 10.53 13.77
CA GLN A 57 -22.07 11.78 13.61
C GLN A 57 -21.59 12.80 14.64
N ARG A 58 -21.82 14.10 14.39
CA ARG A 58 -21.37 15.23 15.24
C ARG A 58 -21.82 15.14 16.71
N GLU A 59 -22.79 14.29 17.03
CA GLU A 59 -23.41 14.14 18.37
C GLU A 59 -23.12 12.79 19.06
N GLU A 60 -22.09 12.04 18.66
CA GLU A 60 -21.63 10.80 19.33
C GLU A 60 -22.74 9.77 19.67
N LYS A 61 -23.67 9.55 18.74
CA LYS A 61 -24.81 8.65 18.98
C LYS A 61 -24.48 7.17 18.75
N ASN A 62 -25.30 6.30 19.33
CA ASN A 62 -25.16 4.85 19.24
C ASN A 62 -26.28 4.18 18.44
N ALA A 63 -25.94 3.02 17.87
CA ALA A 63 -26.88 2.08 17.28
C ALA A 63 -26.82 0.76 18.05
N VAL A 64 -27.98 0.13 18.21
CA VAL A 64 -28.11 -1.19 18.83
C VAL A 64 -28.84 -2.14 17.89
N VAL A 65 -28.34 -3.37 17.83
CA VAL A 65 -29.08 -4.51 17.27
C VAL A 65 -29.13 -5.60 18.33
N TYR A 66 -30.32 -6.04 18.69
CA TYR A 66 -30.52 -7.15 19.61
C TYR A 66 -31.14 -8.33 18.88
N PHE A 67 -30.56 -9.52 19.07
CA PHE A 67 -31.10 -10.79 18.62
C PHE A 67 -31.54 -11.61 19.83
N ASP A 68 -32.74 -12.18 19.79
CA ASP A 68 -33.30 -12.96 20.90
C ASP A 68 -32.83 -14.43 20.94
N GLY A 69 -32.18 -14.89 19.87
CA GLY A 69 -31.76 -16.29 19.70
C GLY A 69 -32.90 -17.25 19.34
N GLN A 70 -34.09 -16.74 19.05
CA GLN A 70 -35.29 -17.49 18.67
C GLN A 70 -35.82 -17.08 17.28
N GLY A 71 -35.12 -16.18 16.59
CA GLY A 71 -35.44 -15.76 15.22
C GLY A 71 -35.95 -14.33 15.13
N SER A 72 -36.11 -13.61 16.24
CA SER A 72 -36.49 -12.20 16.25
C SER A 72 -35.29 -11.29 16.47
N TYR A 73 -35.39 -10.07 15.95
CA TYR A 73 -34.40 -9.03 16.22
C TYR A 73 -35.07 -7.67 16.41
N ALA A 74 -34.39 -6.80 17.16
CA ALA A 74 -34.75 -5.40 17.31
C ALA A 74 -33.56 -4.53 16.91
N ARG A 75 -33.84 -3.37 16.29
CA ARG A 75 -32.82 -2.39 15.90
C ARG A 75 -33.24 -1.00 16.34
N LEU A 76 -32.33 -0.30 16.99
CA LEU A 76 -32.49 1.08 17.44
C LEU A 76 -31.29 1.92 17.00
N LEU A 77 -31.51 3.20 16.76
CA LEU A 77 -30.50 4.16 16.29
C LEU A 77 -30.58 5.43 17.14
N ASN A 78 -29.54 6.27 17.04
CA ASN A 78 -29.49 7.59 17.68
C ASN A 78 -29.62 7.55 19.21
N LEU A 79 -29.10 6.50 19.83
CA LEU A 79 -29.19 6.25 21.27
C LEU A 79 -28.11 6.99 22.05
N SER A 80 -28.49 7.52 23.20
CA SER A 80 -27.56 8.04 24.21
C SER A 80 -26.96 6.91 25.04
N SER A 81 -25.88 7.22 25.74
CA SER A 81 -25.30 6.41 26.80
C SER A 81 -26.30 5.83 27.81
N ASN A 82 -27.25 6.64 28.28
CA ASN A 82 -28.28 6.21 29.24
C ASN A 82 -29.25 5.20 28.63
N ASP A 83 -29.58 5.35 27.35
CA ASP A 83 -30.43 4.39 26.64
C ASP A 83 -29.74 3.03 26.52
N ILE A 84 -28.43 3.02 26.27
CA ILE A 84 -27.62 1.81 26.21
C ILE A 84 -27.65 1.07 27.56
N LEU A 85 -27.47 1.79 28.67
CA LEU A 85 -27.58 1.22 30.02
C LEU A 85 -28.95 0.58 30.28
N ALA A 86 -30.02 1.29 29.91
CA ALA A 86 -31.38 0.80 30.07
C ALA A 86 -31.61 -0.47 29.25
N ILE A 87 -31.19 -0.50 27.97
CA ILE A 87 -31.31 -1.68 27.11
C ILE A 87 -30.52 -2.87 27.67
N ARG A 88 -29.31 -2.65 28.17
CA ARG A 88 -28.50 -3.71 28.80
C ARG A 88 -29.18 -4.31 30.02
N SER A 89 -29.87 -3.48 30.81
CA SER A 89 -30.64 -3.97 31.96
C SER A 89 -31.82 -4.87 31.58
N GLN A 90 -32.41 -4.65 30.39
CA GLN A 90 -33.53 -5.43 29.86
C GLN A 90 -33.06 -6.69 29.11
N THR A 91 -31.82 -6.69 28.60
CA THR A 91 -31.24 -7.77 27.78
C THR A 91 -30.25 -8.66 28.56
N LYS A 92 -30.50 -8.85 29.86
CA LYS A 92 -29.65 -9.67 30.74
C LYS A 92 -29.40 -11.07 30.14
N GLY A 93 -28.14 -11.50 30.19
CA GLY A 93 -27.69 -12.78 29.65
C GLY A 93 -27.37 -12.78 28.15
N ALA A 94 -27.49 -11.64 27.46
CA ALA A 94 -27.01 -11.50 26.09
C ALA A 94 -25.48 -11.46 26.01
N ILE A 95 -24.94 -12.07 24.96
CA ILE A 95 -23.54 -11.90 24.55
C ILE A 95 -23.42 -10.50 23.95
N VAL A 96 -22.51 -9.67 24.47
CA VAL A 96 -22.39 -8.27 24.06
C VAL A 96 -21.22 -8.08 23.10
N LEU A 97 -21.50 -7.54 21.92
CA LEU A 97 -20.50 -7.21 20.89
C LEU A 97 -20.45 -5.69 20.71
N VAL A 98 -19.27 -5.10 20.82
CA VAL A 98 -19.05 -3.64 20.77
C VAL A 98 -18.21 -3.27 19.54
N ASP A 99 -18.61 -2.24 18.80
CA ASP A 99 -17.95 -1.80 17.57
C ASP A 99 -17.83 -0.27 17.47
N GLY A 100 -16.70 0.19 16.93
CA GLY A 100 -16.51 1.60 16.55
C GLY A 100 -16.05 2.53 17.68
N PHE A 101 -15.65 1.97 18.82
CA PHE A 101 -15.05 2.69 19.94
C PHE A 101 -13.53 2.45 19.98
N ASP A 102 -12.75 3.47 20.32
CA ASP A 102 -11.34 3.29 20.69
C ASP A 102 -11.22 2.83 22.15
N GLN A 103 -10.02 2.39 22.54
CA GLN A 103 -9.77 1.87 23.89
C GLN A 103 -10.07 2.92 24.97
N ALA A 104 -9.65 4.18 24.76
CA ALA A 104 -9.90 5.25 25.72
C ALA A 104 -11.40 5.44 25.97
N GLN A 105 -12.22 5.42 24.93
CA GLN A 105 -13.69 5.54 25.06
C GLN A 105 -14.32 4.36 25.77
N VAL A 106 -13.82 3.15 25.58
CA VAL A 106 -14.31 1.97 26.30
C VAL A 106 -13.87 2.01 27.78
N GLU A 107 -12.68 2.55 28.07
CA GLU A 107 -12.11 2.63 29.42
C GLU A 107 -12.57 3.83 30.25
N GLU A 108 -12.82 4.99 29.65
CA GLU A 108 -13.32 6.19 30.34
C GLU A 108 -14.78 6.00 30.77
N VAL A 109 -15.53 5.23 29.98
CA VAL A 109 -16.97 5.03 30.16
C VAL A 109 -17.27 3.61 30.66
N LYS A 110 -16.50 3.17 31.68
CA LYS A 110 -16.52 1.77 32.21
C LYS A 110 -17.92 1.24 32.50
N ASN A 111 -18.88 2.09 32.87
CA ASN A 111 -20.21 1.61 33.27
C ASN A 111 -21.15 1.34 32.10
N GLU A 112 -20.88 1.84 30.89
CA GLU A 112 -21.86 1.80 29.78
C GLU A 112 -21.59 0.68 28.76
N TYR A 113 -20.32 0.45 28.47
CA TYR A 113 -19.90 -0.48 27.41
C TYR A 113 -19.25 -1.77 27.94
N VAL A 114 -18.90 -1.81 29.23
CA VAL A 114 -18.36 -2.99 29.94
C VAL A 114 -19.45 -3.57 30.87
N PRO A 115 -19.55 -4.90 31.04
CA PRO A 115 -18.78 -5.96 30.38
C PRO A 115 -19.18 -6.16 28.91
N PHE A 116 -18.21 -6.54 28.08
CA PHE A 116 -18.42 -7.01 26.71
C PHE A 116 -17.79 -8.38 26.50
N SER A 117 -18.29 -9.13 25.53
CA SER A 117 -17.71 -10.40 25.09
C SER A 117 -16.74 -10.20 23.93
N PHE A 118 -17.10 -9.33 22.98
CA PHE A 118 -16.24 -8.95 21.87
C PHE A 118 -16.17 -7.43 21.71
N LEU A 119 -14.98 -6.93 21.41
CA LEU A 119 -14.74 -5.54 21.00
C LEU A 119 -14.05 -5.53 19.64
N ALA A 120 -14.62 -4.84 18.65
CA ALA A 120 -13.97 -4.53 17.38
C ALA A 120 -13.49 -3.07 17.39
N THR A 121 -12.17 -2.87 17.34
CA THR A 121 -11.56 -1.54 17.44
C THR A 121 -10.45 -1.30 16.42
N SER A 122 -10.27 -0.05 16.00
CA SER A 122 -9.19 0.35 15.10
C SER A 122 -7.90 0.60 15.89
N CYS A 123 -6.84 -0.11 15.52
CA CYS A 123 -5.45 0.07 15.94
C CYS A 123 -5.17 0.13 17.46
N GLN A 124 -4.41 -0.89 17.90
CA GLN A 124 -3.73 -1.06 19.19
C GLN A 124 -4.63 -0.92 20.43
N PHE A 125 -5.03 -2.09 20.94
CA PHE A 125 -5.54 -2.24 22.29
C PHE A 125 -4.36 -2.57 23.21
N ASP A 126 -4.01 -1.65 24.10
CA ASP A 126 -2.97 -1.79 25.12
C ASP A 126 -3.54 -2.55 26.33
N ALA A 127 -3.46 -3.88 26.28
CA ALA A 127 -3.84 -4.69 27.43
C ALA A 127 -2.89 -4.42 28.60
N LYS A 128 -3.39 -3.78 29.65
CA LYS A 128 -2.68 -3.62 30.93
C LYS A 128 -2.30 -5.00 31.48
N GLN A 129 -1.29 -5.06 32.35
CA GLN A 129 -0.77 -6.33 32.88
C GLN A 129 -1.83 -7.22 33.57
N ASP A 130 -2.93 -6.62 34.03
CA ASP A 130 -4.07 -7.27 34.67
C ASP A 130 -5.26 -7.54 33.72
N ASP A 131 -5.18 -7.14 32.44
CA ASP A 131 -6.24 -7.37 31.46
C ASP A 131 -6.11 -8.78 30.84
N SER A 132 -7.07 -9.65 31.17
CA SER A 132 -7.13 -11.02 30.64
C SER A 132 -7.70 -11.12 29.21
N SER A 133 -7.90 -10.01 28.52
CA SER A 133 -8.48 -9.99 27.17
C SER A 133 -7.61 -10.73 26.15
N ARG A 134 -8.24 -11.55 25.32
CA ARG A 134 -7.63 -12.22 24.16
C ARG A 134 -7.65 -11.28 22.97
N ILE A 135 -6.50 -10.78 22.57
CA ILE A 135 -6.36 -9.91 21.40
C ILE A 135 -6.15 -10.77 20.16
N VAL A 136 -6.93 -10.50 19.12
CA VAL A 136 -6.79 -11.11 17.80
C VAL A 136 -6.80 -10.03 16.71
N VAL A 137 -6.01 -10.23 15.67
CA VAL A 137 -5.91 -9.30 14.53
C VAL A 137 -6.77 -9.80 13.38
N LEU A 138 -7.63 -8.94 12.84
CA LEU A 138 -8.15 -9.09 11.49
C LEU A 138 -7.21 -8.35 10.52
N PRO A 139 -6.41 -9.07 9.72
CA PRO A 139 -5.43 -8.45 8.84
C PRO A 139 -6.07 -7.67 7.69
N ALA A 140 -5.28 -6.79 7.09
CA ALA A 140 -5.64 -6.07 5.89
C ALA A 140 -5.62 -6.98 4.66
N TRP A 141 -6.37 -6.59 3.64
CA TRP A 141 -6.56 -7.38 2.43
C TRP A 141 -5.31 -7.36 1.56
N ARG A 142 -4.98 -8.51 0.94
CA ARG A 142 -3.89 -8.59 -0.05
C ARG A 142 -4.44 -8.33 -1.45
N ASP A 143 -3.56 -7.94 -2.38
CA ASP A 143 -3.92 -7.66 -3.78
C ASP A 143 -4.66 -8.85 -4.44
N ALA A 144 -4.23 -10.08 -4.17
CA ALA A 144 -4.86 -11.30 -4.68
C ALA A 144 -6.29 -11.49 -4.17
N ASP A 145 -6.54 -11.21 -2.88
CA ASP A 145 -7.87 -11.34 -2.27
C ASP A 145 -8.83 -10.28 -2.82
N LEU A 146 -8.33 -9.04 -2.98
CA LEU A 146 -9.12 -7.95 -3.58
C LEU A 146 -9.41 -8.18 -5.07
N LEU A 147 -8.49 -8.83 -5.80
CA LEU A 147 -8.76 -9.27 -7.16
C LEU A 147 -9.89 -10.30 -7.20
N GLN A 148 -9.89 -11.26 -6.28
CA GLN A 148 -10.97 -12.24 -6.18
C GLN A 148 -12.30 -11.56 -5.80
N TYR A 149 -12.29 -10.69 -4.78
CA TYR A 149 -13.46 -9.90 -4.38
C TYR A 149 -14.04 -9.10 -5.55
N ALA A 150 -13.19 -8.40 -6.30
CA ALA A 150 -13.60 -7.59 -7.45
C ALA A 150 -14.28 -8.43 -8.54
N LYS A 151 -13.78 -9.65 -8.81
CA LYS A 151 -14.37 -10.57 -9.79
C LYS A 151 -15.74 -11.11 -9.34
N LEU A 152 -15.92 -11.33 -8.04
CA LEU A 152 -17.15 -11.89 -7.47
C LEU A 152 -18.28 -10.86 -7.36
N THR A 153 -17.94 -9.58 -7.20
CA THR A 153 -18.90 -8.49 -6.93
C THR A 153 -19.08 -7.56 -8.13
N ASP A 154 -19.98 -6.58 -8.02
CA ASP A 154 -20.18 -5.54 -9.05
C ASP A 154 -19.21 -4.36 -8.88
N TRP A 155 -18.12 -4.58 -8.14
CA TRP A 155 -17.09 -3.60 -7.79
C TRP A 155 -16.68 -2.70 -8.95
N VAL A 156 -16.47 -3.26 -10.15
CA VAL A 156 -15.98 -2.48 -11.30
C VAL A 156 -16.99 -1.45 -11.82
N VAL A 157 -18.27 -1.69 -11.57
CA VAL A 157 -19.36 -0.74 -11.87
C VAL A 157 -19.52 0.24 -10.71
N GLU A 158 -19.57 -0.27 -9.48
CA GLU A 158 -19.75 0.54 -8.26
C GLU A 158 -18.65 1.58 -8.05
N THR A 159 -17.41 1.26 -8.44
CA THR A 159 -16.25 2.17 -8.32
C THR A 159 -16.08 3.12 -9.51
N GLY A 160 -16.97 3.05 -10.51
CA GLY A 160 -16.94 3.91 -11.69
C GLY A 160 -15.87 3.53 -12.72
N TRP A 161 -15.17 2.39 -12.57
CA TRP A 161 -14.18 1.96 -13.56
C TRP A 161 -14.81 1.64 -14.92
N ARG A 162 -16.00 1.04 -14.94
CA ARG A 162 -16.70 0.61 -16.16
C ARG A 162 -18.21 0.71 -15.98
N LYS A 163 -18.93 0.76 -17.10
CA LYS A 163 -20.40 0.71 -17.11
C LYS A 163 -20.96 -0.71 -16.92
N THR A 164 -20.15 -1.74 -17.16
CA THR A 164 -20.59 -3.14 -17.09
C THR A 164 -19.49 -4.02 -16.50
N LYS A 165 -19.90 -5.17 -15.94
CA LYS A 165 -19.02 -6.19 -15.35
C LYS A 165 -18.34 -7.11 -16.38
N ARG A 166 -18.82 -7.11 -17.63
CA ARG A 166 -18.26 -7.96 -18.70
C ARG A 166 -16.90 -7.43 -19.12
N LEU A 167 -15.86 -8.00 -18.55
CA LEU A 167 -14.47 -7.67 -18.83
C LEU A 167 -13.69 -8.92 -19.18
N GLU A 168 -12.75 -8.76 -20.11
CA GLU A 168 -11.73 -9.77 -20.35
C GLU A 168 -10.93 -10.02 -19.07
N ASP A 169 -10.58 -11.28 -18.81
CA ASP A 169 -9.79 -11.68 -17.63
C ASP A 169 -8.47 -10.90 -17.50
N SER A 170 -7.86 -10.53 -18.63
CA SER A 170 -6.61 -9.75 -18.67
C SER A 170 -6.75 -8.30 -18.18
N THR A 171 -7.99 -7.80 -18.07
CA THR A 171 -8.29 -6.41 -17.68
C THR A 171 -8.42 -6.27 -16.17
N TRP A 172 -8.98 -7.27 -15.49
CA TRP A 172 -9.19 -7.24 -14.03
C TRP A 172 -7.93 -6.90 -13.23
N PRO A 173 -6.78 -7.58 -13.42
CA PRO A 173 -5.58 -7.27 -12.65
C PRO A 173 -5.08 -5.84 -12.84
N LYS A 174 -5.31 -5.24 -14.02
CA LYS A 174 -4.86 -3.87 -14.31
C LYS A 174 -5.70 -2.85 -13.55
N LEU A 175 -7.02 -3.05 -13.48
CA LEU A 175 -7.92 -2.14 -12.77
C LEU A 175 -7.77 -2.27 -11.25
N VAL A 176 -7.72 -3.51 -10.75
CA VAL A 176 -7.51 -3.81 -9.33
C VAL A 176 -6.18 -3.24 -8.86
N LYS A 177 -5.09 -3.44 -9.60
CA LYS A 177 -3.78 -2.86 -9.25
C LYS A 177 -3.82 -1.33 -9.17
N LYS A 178 -4.56 -0.66 -10.06
CA LYS A 178 -4.72 0.80 -10.03
C LYS A 178 -5.50 1.27 -8.80
N GLN A 179 -6.56 0.56 -8.42
CA GLN A 179 -7.32 0.89 -7.22
C GLN A 179 -6.51 0.60 -5.94
N TYR A 180 -5.86 -0.57 -5.88
CA TYR A 180 -5.02 -1.00 -4.76
C TYR A 180 -3.87 -0.02 -4.51
N PHE A 181 -3.29 0.55 -5.57
CA PHE A 181 -2.25 1.57 -5.47
C PHE A 181 -2.64 2.76 -4.58
N TYR A 182 -3.92 3.15 -4.55
CA TYR A 182 -4.42 4.20 -3.66
C TYR A 182 -4.97 3.66 -2.34
N SER A 183 -5.79 2.61 -2.41
CA SER A 183 -6.55 2.09 -1.27
C SER A 183 -5.75 1.23 -0.29
N GLY A 184 -4.63 0.63 -0.74
CA GLY A 184 -3.94 -0.44 -0.03
C GLY A 184 -4.90 -1.60 0.30
N GLY A 185 -4.64 -2.30 1.39
CA GLY A 185 -5.45 -3.40 1.90
C GLY A 185 -6.73 -2.98 2.63
N SER A 186 -7.21 -1.75 2.45
CA SER A 186 -8.50 -1.32 3.01
C SER A 186 -9.63 -1.62 2.03
N LEU A 187 -10.43 -2.65 2.32
CA LEU A 187 -11.59 -2.99 1.50
C LEU A 187 -12.56 -1.80 1.34
N ARG A 188 -12.76 -1.01 2.41
CA ARG A 188 -13.61 0.18 2.34
C ARG A 188 -13.12 1.21 1.33
N GLU A 189 -11.82 1.53 1.34
CA GLU A 189 -11.26 2.48 0.38
C GLU A 189 -11.17 1.86 -1.03
N PHE A 190 -10.94 0.53 -1.11
CA PHE A 190 -10.92 -0.20 -2.37
C PHE A 190 -12.27 -0.16 -3.09
N CYS A 191 -13.39 -0.22 -2.36
CA CYS A 191 -14.75 -0.13 -2.90
C CYS A 191 -15.24 1.32 -3.13
N ARG A 192 -14.40 2.33 -2.88
CA ARG A 192 -14.76 3.73 -3.06
C ARG A 192 -14.65 4.14 -4.54
N GLU A 193 -15.47 5.11 -4.95
CA GLU A 193 -15.34 5.71 -6.28
C GLU A 193 -13.93 6.29 -6.47
N ARG A 194 -13.39 6.14 -7.67
CA ARG A 194 -11.99 6.47 -7.97
C ARG A 194 -11.63 7.91 -7.60
N GLU A 195 -12.46 8.89 -7.98
CA GLU A 195 -12.16 10.30 -7.75
C GLU A 195 -12.20 10.63 -6.24
N GLU A 196 -13.21 10.13 -5.54
CA GLU A 196 -13.35 10.30 -4.09
C GLU A 196 -12.19 9.62 -3.33
N LEU A 197 -11.75 8.45 -3.79
CA LEU A 197 -10.58 7.75 -3.23
C LEU A 197 -9.31 8.59 -3.35
N GLN A 198 -9.03 9.12 -4.54
CA GLN A 198 -7.82 9.92 -4.78
C GLN A 198 -7.79 11.18 -3.92
N ILE A 199 -8.89 11.94 -3.89
CA ILE A 199 -9.03 13.15 -3.07
C ILE A 199 -8.81 12.83 -1.59
N ARG A 200 -9.41 11.74 -1.12
CA ARG A 200 -9.32 11.35 0.29
C ARG A 200 -7.91 10.96 0.69
N VAL A 201 -7.25 10.11 -0.09
CA VAL A 201 -5.89 9.65 0.22
C VAL A 201 -4.92 10.82 0.16
N ALA A 202 -5.04 11.72 -0.82
CA ALA A 202 -4.26 12.94 -0.89
C ALA A 202 -4.47 13.82 0.36
N SER A 203 -5.72 13.99 0.81
CA SER A 203 -6.02 14.72 2.04
C SER A 203 -5.42 14.06 3.30
N ASP A 204 -5.46 12.73 3.40
CA ASP A 204 -4.86 12.00 4.51
C ASP A 204 -3.31 12.12 4.48
N CYS A 205 -2.68 12.19 3.29
CA CYS A 205 -1.24 12.46 3.15
C CYS A 205 -0.88 13.90 3.56
N CYS A 206 -1.66 14.90 3.14
CA CYS A 206 -1.41 16.31 3.47
C CYS A 206 -1.49 16.62 4.97
N SER A 207 -2.17 15.79 5.76
CA SER A 207 -2.24 15.97 7.22
C SER A 207 -1.03 15.39 7.96
N VAL A 208 -0.12 14.68 7.27
CA VAL A 208 1.11 14.12 7.84
C VAL A 208 2.18 15.20 7.93
N LYS A 209 2.73 15.40 9.13
CA LYS A 209 3.88 16.30 9.35
C LYS A 209 5.20 15.60 9.01
N ASN A 210 6.24 16.36 8.65
CA ASN A 210 7.55 15.81 8.25
C ASN A 210 8.15 14.82 9.28
N GLY A 211 8.09 15.15 10.57
CA GLY A 211 8.59 14.25 11.63
C GLY A 211 7.79 12.94 11.75
N GLN A 212 6.51 12.95 11.36
CA GLN A 212 5.64 11.77 11.41
C GLN A 212 5.78 10.87 10.18
N ALA A 213 6.22 11.41 9.04
CA ALA A 213 6.38 10.66 7.79
C ALA A 213 7.42 9.55 7.92
N PHE A 214 8.56 9.83 8.56
CA PHE A 214 9.59 8.83 8.81
C PHE A 214 9.06 7.72 9.72
N ASP A 215 8.48 8.09 10.87
CA ASP A 215 7.87 7.13 11.79
C ASP A 215 6.89 6.27 11.02
N LEU A 216 5.96 6.87 10.28
CA LEU A 216 4.92 6.21 9.48
C LEU A 216 5.44 5.07 8.61
N VAL A 217 6.54 5.27 7.91
CA VAL A 217 7.08 4.28 6.98
C VAL A 217 8.04 3.31 7.67
N TYR A 218 8.61 3.67 8.83
CA TYR A 218 9.70 2.91 9.46
C TYR A 218 9.34 2.19 10.76
N ASN A 219 8.43 2.72 11.58
CA ASN A 219 8.02 2.06 12.82
C ASN A 219 7.02 0.93 12.51
N TYR A 220 7.59 -0.25 12.28
CA TYR A 220 6.89 -1.53 12.12
C TYR A 220 6.44 -2.13 13.47
N GLY A 221 6.98 -1.61 14.58
CA GLY A 221 6.56 -1.96 15.93
C GLY A 221 5.17 -1.39 16.23
N GLY A 222 4.40 -2.12 17.04
CA GLY A 222 3.06 -1.77 17.50
C GLY A 222 2.98 -0.55 18.43
N GLY A 223 3.73 0.52 18.12
CA GLY A 223 3.65 1.81 18.81
C GLY A 223 2.49 2.65 18.32
N GLN A 224 1.84 3.35 19.26
CA GLN A 224 0.64 4.14 19.05
C GLN A 224 0.94 5.33 18.15
N SER A 225 0.13 5.54 17.11
CA SER A 225 0.15 6.78 16.35
C SER A 225 -1.09 7.59 16.68
N SER A 226 -0.93 8.88 17.03
CA SER A 226 -2.05 9.76 17.33
C SER A 226 -2.98 9.89 16.12
N GLY A 227 -4.27 9.67 16.33
CA GLY A 227 -5.30 9.46 15.32
C GLY A 227 -5.28 10.39 14.12
N GLN A 228 -5.02 9.78 12.95
CA GLN A 228 -5.19 10.19 11.54
C GLN A 228 -4.24 9.33 10.70
N VAL A 229 -3.05 9.11 11.26
CA VAL A 229 -1.92 8.33 10.76
C VAL A 229 -2.25 6.84 10.55
N ASP A 230 -3.13 6.25 11.38
CA ASP A 230 -3.62 4.86 11.23
C ASP A 230 -4.33 4.56 9.91
N ARG A 231 -4.85 5.59 9.22
CA ARG A 231 -5.46 5.39 7.90
C ARG A 231 -4.45 5.09 6.83
N LEU A 232 -3.18 5.44 7.03
CA LEU A 232 -2.10 5.26 6.08
C LEU A 232 -1.32 3.96 6.30
N ARG A 233 -1.43 3.35 7.48
CA ARG A 233 -0.84 2.04 7.81
C ARG A 233 -1.87 0.92 7.83
N ARG A 234 -1.40 -0.28 7.55
CA ARG A 234 -2.17 -1.52 7.57
C ARG A 234 -1.53 -2.60 8.43
N HIS A 235 -2.36 -3.20 9.28
CA HIS A 235 -2.02 -4.35 10.08
C HIS A 235 -2.10 -5.60 9.21
N TYR A 236 -0.99 -6.29 9.10
CA TYR A 236 -0.83 -7.57 8.44
C TYR A 236 -0.33 -8.61 9.45
N ILE A 237 -0.44 -9.86 9.05
CA ILE A 237 0.16 -11.00 9.73
C ILE A 237 1.15 -11.67 8.78
N THR A 238 2.14 -12.36 9.33
CA THR A 238 3.23 -12.95 8.53
C THR A 238 2.73 -14.05 7.60
N ASP A 239 1.91 -14.97 8.10
CA ASP A 239 1.29 -16.05 7.34
C ASP A 239 -0.18 -16.17 7.75
N CYS A 240 -1.09 -16.18 6.77
CA CYS A 240 -2.54 -16.28 7.00
C CYS A 240 -3.05 -17.73 7.06
N HIS A 241 -2.17 -18.71 6.88
CA HIS A 241 -2.48 -20.12 7.10
C HIS A 241 -2.15 -20.60 8.51
N GLU A 242 -1.38 -19.81 9.27
CA GLU A 242 -0.95 -20.14 10.62
C GLU A 242 -1.83 -19.44 11.67
N GLU A 243 -2.57 -20.23 12.45
CA GLU A 243 -3.48 -19.70 13.47
C GLU A 243 -2.78 -18.79 14.49
N ALA A 244 -1.56 -19.15 14.91
CA ALA A 244 -0.78 -18.41 15.89
C ALA A 244 -0.55 -16.95 15.48
N HIS A 245 -0.45 -16.69 14.18
CA HIS A 245 -0.15 -15.36 13.67
C HIS A 245 -1.30 -14.37 13.87
N TYR A 246 -2.52 -14.86 14.14
CA TYR A 246 -3.67 -14.01 14.41
C TYR A 246 -3.72 -13.48 15.85
N TYR A 247 -3.03 -14.12 16.81
CA TYR A 247 -3.11 -13.75 18.23
C TYR A 247 -1.75 -13.50 18.90
N ASP A 248 -0.64 -13.92 18.29
CA ASP A 248 0.71 -13.65 18.80
C ASP A 248 1.34 -12.44 18.07
N HIS A 249 1.53 -11.37 18.83
CA HIS A 249 1.99 -10.07 18.35
C HIS A 249 3.37 -10.11 17.66
N ARG A 250 4.19 -11.14 17.92
CA ARG A 250 5.49 -11.32 17.26
C ARG A 250 5.37 -11.50 15.74
N TRP A 251 4.18 -11.89 15.26
CA TRP A 251 3.91 -12.14 13.85
C TRP A 251 3.14 -11.01 13.16
N TRP A 252 2.76 -9.97 13.91
CA TRP A 252 2.01 -8.83 13.41
C TRP A 252 2.95 -7.81 12.78
N LYS A 253 2.49 -7.17 11.71
CA LYS A 253 3.26 -6.19 10.95
C LYS A 253 2.40 -4.98 10.64
N LEU A 254 2.94 -3.78 10.86
CA LEU A 254 2.32 -2.52 10.43
C LEU A 254 3.05 -1.98 9.21
N SER A 255 2.37 -1.80 8.08
CA SER A 255 3.02 -1.26 6.87
C SER A 255 2.17 -0.22 6.15
N VAL A 256 2.81 0.78 5.56
CA VAL A 256 2.19 1.60 4.51
C VAL A 256 2.21 0.79 3.22
N ASP A 257 1.05 0.39 2.74
CA ASP A 257 0.88 -0.54 1.61
C ASP A 257 0.30 0.11 0.35
N SER A 258 -0.20 1.34 0.48
CA SER A 258 -0.60 2.20 -0.64
C SER A 258 0.64 2.77 -1.32
N GLY A 259 0.80 2.47 -2.61
CA GLY A 259 1.89 3.00 -3.43
C GLY A 259 1.83 4.51 -3.59
N TYR A 260 0.61 5.09 -3.60
CA TYR A 260 0.44 6.54 -3.63
C TYR A 260 0.97 7.17 -2.34
N VAL A 261 0.55 6.65 -1.18
CA VAL A 261 1.00 7.16 0.13
C VAL A 261 2.52 7.03 0.26
N LEU A 262 3.11 5.91 -0.16
CA LEU A 262 4.56 5.76 -0.18
C LEU A 262 5.26 6.77 -1.09
N GLY A 263 4.68 7.09 -2.25
CA GLY A 263 5.19 8.14 -3.13
C GLY A 263 5.21 9.50 -2.44
N GLU A 264 4.08 9.90 -1.87
CA GLU A 264 3.94 11.18 -1.15
C GLU A 264 4.86 11.27 0.06
N LEU A 265 4.91 10.23 0.91
CA LEU A 265 5.78 10.20 2.08
C LEU A 265 7.26 10.05 1.72
N GLY A 266 7.57 9.31 0.66
CA GLY A 266 8.94 9.07 0.21
C GLY A 266 9.67 10.35 -0.18
N TRP A 267 8.94 11.38 -0.63
CA TRP A 267 9.52 12.70 -0.90
C TRP A 267 10.03 13.44 0.32
N ILE A 268 9.48 13.14 1.48
CA ILE A 268 9.79 13.78 2.76
C ILE A 268 10.99 13.08 3.43
N ILE A 269 11.24 11.82 3.09
CA ILE A 269 12.17 10.93 3.77
C ILE A 269 13.56 10.97 3.10
N ASP A 270 14.61 11.09 3.91
CA ASP A 270 16.01 11.08 3.46
C ASP A 270 16.41 9.77 2.75
N SER A 271 17.40 9.84 1.86
CA SER A 271 17.82 8.70 1.02
C SER A 271 18.24 7.46 1.84
N ASP A 272 18.90 7.65 2.99
CA ASP A 272 19.34 6.55 3.85
C ASP A 272 18.13 5.78 4.43
N LYS A 273 17.05 6.51 4.71
CA LYS A 273 15.80 5.96 5.22
C LYS A 273 14.99 5.26 4.13
N GLN A 274 15.03 5.73 2.89
CA GLN A 274 14.42 5.03 1.77
C GLN A 274 15.07 3.66 1.49
N LEU A 275 16.37 3.51 1.72
CA LEU A 275 17.07 2.22 1.61
C LEU A 275 16.48 1.19 2.60
N GLU A 276 16.20 1.63 3.84
CA GLU A 276 15.57 0.79 4.86
C GLU A 276 14.15 0.35 4.44
N VAL A 277 13.35 1.27 3.88
CA VAL A 277 11.99 0.98 3.36
C VAL A 277 12.03 -0.06 2.24
N TYR A 278 12.97 0.07 1.31
CA TYR A 278 13.19 -0.90 0.26
C TYR A 278 13.53 -2.29 0.83
N GLN A 279 14.47 -2.36 1.78
CA GLN A 279 14.89 -3.62 2.40
C GLN A 279 13.72 -4.32 3.11
N TYR A 280 12.90 -3.55 3.82
CA TYR A 280 11.68 -4.07 4.43
C TYR A 280 10.70 -4.61 3.37
N ALA A 281 10.37 -3.80 2.35
CA ALA A 281 9.43 -4.18 1.29
C ALA A 281 9.86 -5.47 0.57
N LYS A 282 11.17 -5.63 0.36
CA LYS A 282 11.79 -6.87 -0.16
C LYS A 282 11.57 -8.05 0.79
N SER A 283 11.82 -7.86 2.09
CA SER A 283 11.73 -8.94 3.11
C SER A 283 10.31 -9.50 3.28
N VAL A 284 9.28 -8.68 3.11
CA VAL A 284 7.88 -9.08 3.32
C VAL A 284 7.14 -9.42 2.02
N GLY A 285 7.82 -9.35 0.86
CA GLY A 285 7.19 -9.58 -0.44
C GLY A 285 6.06 -8.59 -0.74
N ALA A 286 6.17 -7.34 -0.27
CA ALA A 286 5.10 -6.37 -0.37
C ALA A 286 4.73 -6.06 -1.83
N GLY A 287 3.42 -5.85 -2.08
CA GLY A 287 2.92 -5.41 -3.40
C GLY A 287 3.54 -4.09 -3.90
N PHE A 288 4.06 -3.28 -2.97
CA PHE A 288 4.73 -2.01 -3.25
C PHE A 288 6.27 -2.09 -3.35
N HIS A 289 6.89 -3.27 -3.26
CA HIS A 289 8.35 -3.41 -3.34
C HIS A 289 8.95 -2.76 -4.60
N GLY A 290 8.27 -2.87 -5.74
CA GLY A 290 8.69 -2.19 -6.97
C GLY A 290 8.67 -0.66 -6.86
N VAL A 291 7.67 -0.10 -6.18
CA VAL A 291 7.54 1.35 -5.96
C VAL A 291 8.62 1.84 -4.99
N ALA A 292 8.86 1.11 -3.91
CA ALA A 292 9.94 1.43 -2.97
C ALA A 292 11.31 1.45 -3.66
N TYR A 293 11.57 0.49 -4.55
CA TYR A 293 12.81 0.46 -5.33
C TYR A 293 12.94 1.62 -6.31
N GLU A 294 11.84 1.97 -6.99
CA GLU A 294 11.79 3.11 -7.90
C GLU A 294 12.05 4.44 -7.17
N LEU A 295 11.38 4.70 -6.05
CA LEU A 295 11.59 5.89 -5.22
C LEU A 295 13.03 6.00 -4.74
N LEU A 296 13.63 4.89 -4.34
CA LEU A 296 15.03 4.84 -3.91
C LEU A 296 15.97 5.28 -5.02
N LEU A 297 15.75 4.84 -6.27
CA LEU A 297 16.56 5.28 -7.40
C LEU A 297 16.40 6.78 -7.67
N HIS A 298 15.16 7.28 -7.70
CA HIS A 298 14.87 8.71 -7.94
C HIS A 298 15.55 9.60 -6.90
N SER A 299 15.48 9.23 -5.63
CA SER A 299 16.14 9.93 -4.52
C SER A 299 17.65 9.84 -4.57
N ALA A 300 18.20 8.66 -4.90
CA ALA A 300 19.63 8.49 -5.08
C ALA A 300 20.17 9.43 -6.17
N VAL A 301 19.45 9.54 -7.30
CA VAL A 301 19.82 10.47 -8.37
C VAL A 301 19.71 11.93 -7.92
N ARG A 302 18.67 12.30 -7.17
CA ARG A 302 18.52 13.65 -6.59
C ARG A 302 19.70 14.02 -5.69
N GLY A 303 20.19 13.10 -4.86
CA GLY A 303 21.33 13.33 -3.97
C GLY A 303 22.69 13.32 -4.66
N ALA A 304 22.81 12.70 -5.84
CA ALA A 304 24.08 12.42 -6.50
C ALA A 304 24.89 13.68 -6.86
N PHE A 305 24.22 14.74 -7.31
CA PHE A 305 24.88 15.99 -7.69
C PHE A 305 25.49 16.70 -6.48
N ALA A 306 24.71 16.84 -5.39
CA ALA A 306 25.16 17.46 -4.15
C ALA A 306 26.31 16.66 -3.49
N LYS A 307 26.23 15.32 -3.50
CA LYS A 307 27.28 14.43 -2.99
C LYS A 307 28.51 14.33 -3.90
N ARG A 308 28.49 14.95 -5.09
CA ARG A 308 29.51 14.84 -6.15
C ARG A 308 29.81 13.39 -6.60
N LYS A 309 29.00 12.41 -6.20
CA LYS A 309 29.16 10.97 -6.48
C LYS A 309 28.05 10.54 -7.45
N PRO A 310 28.38 10.13 -8.69
CA PRO A 310 27.38 9.72 -9.66
C PRO A 310 26.67 8.42 -9.24
N ILE A 311 25.41 8.26 -9.64
CA ILE A 311 24.74 6.96 -9.60
C ILE A 311 25.25 6.13 -10.77
N VAL A 312 25.88 5.01 -10.45
CA VAL A 312 26.45 4.08 -11.42
C VAL A 312 25.48 2.91 -11.65
N LEU A 313 25.07 2.74 -12.89
CA LEU A 313 24.33 1.57 -13.34
C LEU A 313 25.32 0.66 -14.07
N LYS A 314 25.61 -0.51 -13.50
CA LYS A 314 26.48 -1.50 -14.15
C LYS A 314 25.68 -2.29 -15.17
N MET A 315 26.08 -2.26 -16.43
CA MET A 315 25.38 -2.98 -17.49
C MET A 315 25.69 -4.47 -17.43
N ARG A 316 24.77 -5.27 -17.96
CA ARG A 316 24.99 -6.71 -18.17
C ARG A 316 26.16 -6.95 -19.13
N GLU A 317 26.95 -7.97 -18.84
CA GLU A 317 28.04 -8.42 -19.71
C GLU A 317 27.56 -8.62 -21.17
N GLY A 318 28.38 -8.19 -22.13
CA GLY A 318 28.04 -8.17 -23.56
C GLY A 318 27.20 -6.97 -24.01
N SER A 319 26.82 -6.04 -23.11
CA SER A 319 26.19 -4.77 -23.50
C SER A 319 27.18 -3.84 -24.20
N ARG A 320 26.68 -2.95 -25.07
CA ARG A 320 27.50 -1.95 -25.78
C ARG A 320 28.32 -1.06 -24.84
N TYR A 321 27.74 -0.70 -23.71
CA TYR A 321 28.40 0.05 -22.65
C TYR A 321 28.55 -0.84 -21.43
N GLU A 322 29.65 -0.67 -20.69
CA GLU A 322 29.91 -1.39 -19.43
C GLU A 322 29.14 -0.76 -18.27
N LYS A 323 29.04 0.57 -18.25
CA LYS A 323 28.30 1.32 -17.23
C LYS A 323 27.71 2.61 -17.79
N ILE A 324 26.67 3.10 -17.12
CA ILE A 324 26.21 4.47 -17.28
C ILE A 324 26.26 5.21 -15.94
N GLU A 325 26.62 6.49 -15.98
CA GLU A 325 26.75 7.34 -14.81
C GLU A 325 25.75 8.50 -14.90
N ILE A 326 24.91 8.61 -13.87
CA ILE A 326 23.88 9.65 -13.75
C ILE A 326 24.30 10.61 -12.64
N ARG A 327 24.59 11.84 -13.02
CA ARG A 327 24.84 12.95 -12.10
C ARG A 327 24.39 14.24 -12.76
N VAL A 328 23.21 14.70 -12.41
CA VAL A 328 22.57 15.87 -13.03
C VAL A 328 22.15 16.88 -11.96
N PRO A 329 22.29 18.19 -12.20
CA PRO A 329 21.89 19.24 -11.28
C PRO A 329 20.37 19.33 -11.09
N ASN A 330 19.58 18.97 -12.10
CA ASN A 330 18.14 19.17 -12.09
C ASN A 330 17.42 17.81 -12.01
N VAL A 331 16.60 17.61 -10.97
CA VAL A 331 15.70 16.47 -10.85
C VAL A 331 14.26 16.97 -10.76
N VAL A 332 13.43 16.61 -11.74
CA VAL A 332 12.07 17.15 -11.92
C VAL A 332 11.05 16.01 -11.93
N CYS A 333 10.03 16.14 -11.08
CA CYS A 333 8.83 15.30 -11.09
C CYS A 333 7.67 16.10 -11.68
N SER A 334 7.07 15.65 -12.79
CA SER A 334 5.92 16.36 -13.37
C SER A 334 5.07 15.49 -14.31
N GLY A 335 3.86 15.98 -14.61
CA GLY A 335 2.90 15.33 -15.50
C GLY A 335 1.92 14.45 -14.73
N ASP A 336 0.73 14.98 -14.48
CA ASP A 336 -0.31 14.36 -13.64
C ASP A 336 -1.15 13.31 -14.40
N ASP A 337 -1.01 13.28 -15.72
CA ASP A 337 -1.62 12.31 -16.62
C ASP A 337 -0.68 11.92 -17.77
N GLU A 338 -1.10 10.97 -18.59
CA GLU A 338 -0.29 10.48 -19.70
C GLU A 338 0.02 11.57 -20.74
N ALA A 339 -0.91 12.48 -21.03
CA ALA A 339 -0.75 13.50 -22.07
C ALA A 339 0.24 14.59 -21.61
N SER A 340 0.09 15.05 -20.38
CA SER A 340 0.99 16.01 -19.72
C SER A 340 2.40 15.43 -19.56
N CYS A 341 2.57 14.15 -19.26
CA CYS A 341 3.89 13.50 -19.26
C CYS A 341 4.61 13.65 -20.61
N TYR A 342 3.92 13.34 -21.72
CA TYR A 342 4.49 13.52 -23.07
C TYR A 342 4.80 14.98 -23.37
N HIS A 343 3.98 15.93 -22.92
CA HIS A 343 4.24 17.35 -23.08
C HIS A 343 5.56 17.77 -22.40
N HIS A 344 5.82 17.31 -21.17
CA HIS A 344 7.06 17.61 -20.46
C HIS A 344 8.31 17.07 -21.15
N LEU A 345 8.24 15.84 -21.69
CA LEU A 345 9.34 15.25 -22.46
C LEU A 345 9.77 16.10 -23.66
N SER A 346 8.81 16.72 -24.35
CA SER A 346 9.10 17.61 -25.49
C SER A 346 9.86 18.89 -25.11
N LYS A 347 9.88 19.25 -23.82
CA LYS A 347 10.51 20.47 -23.27
C LYS A 347 11.62 20.18 -22.26
N LEU A 348 12.04 18.92 -22.14
CA LEU A 348 13.04 18.49 -21.17
C LEU A 348 14.39 19.20 -21.40
N GLY A 349 14.90 19.85 -20.36
CA GLY A 349 16.22 20.50 -20.40
C GLY A 349 17.39 19.51 -20.51
N LYS A 350 18.56 20.02 -20.90
CA LYS A 350 19.83 19.29 -20.74
C LYS A 350 20.16 19.16 -19.25
N GLU A 351 20.90 18.10 -18.90
CA GLU A 351 21.32 17.85 -17.52
C GLU A 351 20.14 17.79 -16.54
N THR A 352 19.06 17.16 -17.00
CA THR A 352 17.85 16.94 -16.20
C THR A 352 17.57 15.45 -16.08
N TYR A 353 17.18 15.02 -14.89
CA TYR A 353 16.54 13.75 -14.63
C TYR A 353 15.05 14.03 -14.43
N TRP A 354 14.25 13.65 -15.41
CA TRP A 354 12.80 13.76 -15.33
C TRP A 354 12.20 12.39 -15.03
N HIS A 355 11.21 12.37 -14.16
CA HIS A 355 10.36 11.21 -13.96
C HIS A 355 8.89 11.67 -13.81
N PRO A 356 7.92 10.82 -14.19
CA PRO A 356 6.53 11.22 -14.23
C PRO A 356 5.95 11.35 -12.82
N ASN A 357 5.09 12.35 -12.62
CA ASN A 357 4.22 12.41 -11.44
C ASN A 357 3.04 11.43 -11.55
N TYR A 358 2.77 10.94 -12.76
CA TYR A 358 1.76 9.93 -13.04
C TYR A 358 2.34 8.51 -12.93
N PRO A 359 2.05 7.74 -11.86
CA PRO A 359 2.68 6.43 -11.59
C PRO A 359 2.25 5.33 -12.57
N PHE A 360 1.24 5.58 -13.40
CA PHE A 360 0.82 4.66 -14.45
C PHE A 360 1.30 5.11 -15.84
N PHE A 361 2.20 6.10 -15.90
CA PHE A 361 2.84 6.47 -17.15
C PHE A 361 3.51 5.21 -17.72
N PRO A 362 3.13 4.79 -18.94
CA PRO A 362 3.56 3.50 -19.42
C PRO A 362 5.01 3.55 -19.86
N PHE A 363 5.67 2.40 -19.73
CA PHE A 363 6.87 2.00 -20.49
C PHE A 363 8.21 2.57 -20.03
N ILE A 364 8.24 3.70 -19.31
CA ILE A 364 9.44 4.23 -18.65
C ILE A 364 9.07 4.84 -17.30
N ASP A 365 10.02 4.88 -16.39
CA ASP A 365 9.90 5.52 -15.09
C ASP A 365 10.79 6.77 -14.98
N ALA A 366 11.75 6.98 -15.90
CA ALA A 366 12.48 8.25 -16.00
C ALA A 366 13.11 8.48 -17.39
N VAL A 367 13.46 9.73 -17.69
CA VAL A 367 14.31 10.15 -18.81
C VAL A 367 15.42 11.04 -18.31
N THR A 368 16.66 10.77 -18.71
CA THR A 368 17.79 11.60 -18.31
C THR A 368 18.92 11.61 -19.34
N THR A 369 19.70 12.68 -19.36
CA THR A 369 21.00 12.71 -20.03
C THR A 369 22.07 12.12 -19.11
N CYS A 370 22.86 11.18 -19.59
CA CYS A 370 23.89 10.53 -18.80
C CYS A 370 25.17 10.23 -19.61
N LYS A 371 26.23 9.88 -18.90
CA LYS A 371 27.50 9.43 -19.50
C LYS A 371 27.48 7.92 -19.62
N ALA A 372 27.78 7.40 -20.81
CA ALA A 372 27.86 5.97 -21.06
C ALA A 372 29.29 5.57 -21.44
N PHE A 373 29.86 4.59 -20.74
CA PHE A 373 31.25 4.19 -20.89
C PHE A 373 31.34 2.86 -21.64
N PRO A 374 31.96 2.82 -22.83
CA PRO A 374 32.29 1.57 -23.51
C PRO A 374 33.26 0.72 -22.66
N GLY A 375 33.23 -0.60 -22.84
CA GLY A 375 34.11 -1.49 -22.08
C GLY A 375 35.58 -1.18 -22.31
N GLY A 376 36.33 -1.01 -21.21
CA GLY A 376 37.78 -0.73 -21.25
C GLY A 376 38.17 0.67 -21.73
N SER A 377 37.23 1.63 -21.81
CA SER A 377 37.52 3.03 -22.15
C SER A 377 37.10 3.98 -21.03
N ASP A 378 37.93 4.97 -20.77
CA ASP A 378 37.62 6.10 -19.88
C ASP A 378 36.88 7.24 -20.61
N GLU A 379 36.83 7.20 -21.95
CA GLU A 379 36.00 8.11 -22.74
C GLU A 379 34.52 7.71 -22.65
N PHE A 380 33.64 8.70 -22.57
CA PHE A 380 32.20 8.48 -22.47
C PHE A 380 31.42 9.07 -23.65
N ASP A 381 30.37 8.36 -24.05
CA ASP A 381 29.35 8.84 -24.96
C ASP A 381 28.24 9.56 -24.14
N PRO A 382 27.88 10.82 -24.46
CA PRO A 382 26.70 11.45 -23.90
C PRO A 382 25.43 10.87 -24.57
N ILE A 383 24.55 10.29 -23.77
CA ILE A 383 23.31 9.66 -24.26
C ILE A 383 22.08 10.17 -23.52
N VAL A 384 20.90 9.93 -24.11
CA VAL A 384 19.61 10.03 -23.43
C VAL A 384 19.16 8.63 -23.03
N ALA A 385 19.05 8.38 -21.74
CA ALA A 385 18.55 7.12 -21.20
C ALA A 385 17.05 7.23 -20.90
N TYR A 386 16.29 6.30 -21.48
CA TYR A 386 14.92 5.98 -21.11
C TYR A 386 14.96 4.87 -20.06
N ILE A 387 14.82 5.26 -18.80
CA ILE A 387 14.99 4.36 -17.66
C ILE A 387 13.67 3.68 -17.36
N GLN A 388 13.72 2.37 -17.18
CA GLN A 388 12.64 1.58 -16.62
C GLN A 388 13.18 0.76 -15.44
N VAL A 389 12.71 1.07 -14.25
CA VAL A 389 12.91 0.34 -13.02
C VAL A 389 12.03 -0.91 -13.00
N THR A 390 12.57 -2.02 -12.49
CA THR A 390 11.82 -3.27 -12.30
C THR A 390 12.46 -4.18 -11.26
N ILE A 391 11.61 -4.84 -10.47
CA ILE A 391 12.00 -5.97 -9.60
C ILE A 391 11.67 -7.33 -10.23
N ARG A 392 11.07 -7.33 -11.44
CA ARG A 392 10.70 -8.54 -12.18
C ARG A 392 11.83 -8.97 -13.11
N THR A 393 11.87 -10.26 -13.40
CA THR A 393 12.83 -10.89 -14.32
C THR A 393 12.38 -10.86 -15.79
N GLU A 394 11.17 -10.39 -16.09
CA GLU A 394 10.70 -10.31 -17.48
C GLU A 394 9.92 -9.03 -17.74
N LYS A 395 10.11 -8.46 -18.93
CA LYS A 395 9.23 -7.43 -19.49
C LYS A 395 9.02 -7.62 -20.98
N LYS A 396 7.78 -7.39 -21.42
CA LYS A 396 7.44 -7.27 -22.84
C LYS A 396 7.64 -5.82 -23.29
N PHE A 397 8.56 -5.62 -24.22
CA PHE A 397 8.77 -4.35 -24.89
C PHE A 397 7.55 -3.99 -25.76
N LYS A 398 7.17 -2.72 -25.75
CA LYS A 398 6.00 -2.21 -26.49
C LYS A 398 6.48 -1.21 -27.53
N GLN A 399 6.73 -1.68 -28.75
CA GLN A 399 7.30 -0.87 -29.83
C GLN A 399 6.48 0.39 -30.12
N GLU A 400 5.15 0.31 -30.09
CA GLU A 400 4.27 1.47 -30.27
C GLU A 400 4.52 2.57 -29.21
N ARG A 401 4.75 2.18 -27.95
CA ARG A 401 5.03 3.12 -26.86
C ARG A 401 6.40 3.79 -27.04
N LEU A 402 7.41 3.03 -27.46
CA LEU A 402 8.71 3.61 -27.82
C LEU A 402 8.57 4.59 -29.00
N ARG A 403 7.81 4.25 -30.04
CA ARG A 403 7.59 5.15 -31.19
C ARG A 403 6.96 6.46 -30.75
N ARG A 404 5.96 6.41 -29.87
CA ARG A 404 5.33 7.61 -29.30
C ARG A 404 6.33 8.43 -28.46
N LEU A 405 7.08 7.77 -27.58
CA LEU A 405 8.12 8.43 -26.78
C LEU A 405 9.16 9.14 -27.66
N ASN A 406 9.67 8.44 -28.68
CA ASN A 406 10.64 9.01 -29.63
C ASN A 406 10.05 10.15 -30.45
N LYS A 407 8.77 10.06 -30.85
CA LYS A 407 8.09 11.14 -31.57
C LYS A 407 8.06 12.42 -30.73
N GLU A 408 7.77 12.32 -29.44
CA GLU A 408 7.74 13.48 -28.54
C GLU A 408 9.15 13.99 -28.23
N MET A 409 10.11 13.10 -27.99
CA MET A 409 11.51 13.48 -27.78
C MET A 409 12.17 14.08 -29.02
N ASN A 410 11.68 13.79 -30.23
CA ASN A 410 12.16 14.41 -31.47
C ASN A 410 11.72 15.88 -31.61
N LYS A 411 10.68 16.31 -30.88
CA LYS A 411 10.28 17.72 -30.81
C LYS A 411 11.20 18.53 -29.89
N ASN A 412 11.99 17.86 -29.07
CA ASN A 412 12.92 18.49 -28.14
C ASN A 412 14.22 18.86 -28.87
N GLU A 413 14.35 20.13 -29.25
CA GLU A 413 15.52 20.64 -29.97
C GLU A 413 16.82 20.57 -29.14
N LEU A 414 16.75 20.59 -27.81
CA LEU A 414 17.93 20.54 -26.94
C LEU A 414 18.59 19.15 -26.90
N LEU A 415 17.80 18.09 -27.09
CA LEU A 415 18.24 16.70 -27.02
C LEU A 415 18.21 16.01 -28.41
N LYS A 416 18.01 16.80 -29.45
CA LYS A 416 17.96 16.33 -30.84
C LYS A 416 19.33 15.80 -31.26
N GLY A 417 19.32 14.66 -31.97
CA GLY A 417 20.54 14.01 -32.44
C GLY A 417 21.34 13.22 -31.38
N MET A 418 21.01 13.34 -30.10
CA MET A 418 21.65 12.50 -29.07
C MET A 418 21.27 11.02 -29.25
N LYS A 419 22.25 10.13 -29.04
CA LYS A 419 21.99 8.68 -29.00
C LYS A 419 21.02 8.39 -27.86
N ARG A 420 20.03 7.53 -28.12
CA ARG A 420 19.02 7.14 -27.14
C ARG A 420 19.17 5.67 -26.79
N ALA A 421 19.01 5.35 -25.51
CA ALA A 421 19.05 3.98 -25.03
C ALA A 421 17.86 3.70 -24.12
N PHE A 422 17.28 2.51 -24.24
CA PHE A 422 16.30 2.00 -23.29
C PHE A 422 17.05 1.20 -22.23
N VAL A 423 17.01 1.64 -20.99
CA VAL A 423 17.77 1.05 -19.89
C VAL A 423 16.81 0.47 -18.89
N VAL A 424 16.79 -0.85 -18.77
CA VAL A 424 16.09 -1.54 -17.70
C VAL A 424 16.99 -1.58 -16.47
N VAL A 425 16.50 -1.16 -15.31
CA VAL A 425 17.26 -1.09 -14.07
C VAL A 425 16.67 -2.05 -13.04
N GLY A 426 17.47 -3.05 -12.65
CA GLY A 426 17.11 -4.06 -11.64
C GLY A 426 17.92 -3.90 -10.33
N PRO A 427 17.37 -4.38 -9.19
CA PRO A 427 17.94 -4.18 -7.86
C PRO A 427 19.17 -5.03 -7.57
N ASP A 428 19.40 -6.12 -8.30
CA ASP A 428 20.53 -7.00 -8.03
C ASP A 428 20.98 -7.75 -9.29
N SER A 429 22.16 -8.35 -9.20
CA SER A 429 22.77 -9.09 -10.29
C SER A 429 21.95 -10.30 -10.72
N SER A 430 21.16 -10.90 -9.83
CA SER A 430 20.30 -12.04 -10.17
C SER A 430 19.15 -11.61 -11.08
N VAL A 431 18.47 -10.50 -10.74
CA VAL A 431 17.40 -9.93 -11.57
C VAL A 431 17.96 -9.49 -12.92
N CYS A 432 19.10 -8.79 -12.96
CA CYS A 432 19.68 -8.31 -14.22
C CYS A 432 20.20 -9.45 -15.11
N LYS A 433 20.87 -10.46 -14.54
CA LYS A 433 21.39 -11.61 -15.30
C LYS A 433 20.25 -12.47 -15.84
N ASN A 434 19.16 -12.61 -15.12
CA ASN A 434 18.03 -13.42 -15.58
C ASN A 434 16.98 -12.58 -16.31
N PHE A 435 17.22 -11.28 -16.50
CA PHE A 435 16.24 -10.42 -17.14
C PHE A 435 16.04 -10.79 -18.60
N ASN A 436 14.79 -10.96 -18.99
CA ASN A 436 14.39 -11.20 -20.37
C ASN A 436 13.51 -10.03 -20.89
N LEU A 437 14.04 -9.31 -21.87
CA LEU A 437 13.30 -8.26 -22.58
C LEU A 437 12.73 -8.83 -23.89
N ARG A 438 11.45 -9.19 -23.89
CA ARG A 438 10.80 -9.74 -25.08
C ARG A 438 10.41 -8.64 -26.06
N ASN A 439 10.56 -8.90 -27.36
CA ASN A 439 10.13 -8.01 -28.47
C ASN A 439 10.85 -6.65 -28.53
N ALA A 440 12.07 -6.55 -28.00
CA ALA A 440 12.90 -5.38 -28.23
C ALA A 440 13.33 -5.33 -29.71
N PRO A 441 13.23 -4.18 -30.39
CA PRO A 441 13.70 -4.06 -31.76
C PRO A 441 15.22 -3.99 -31.79
N ASP A 442 15.86 -4.73 -32.71
CA ASP A 442 17.32 -4.74 -32.89
C ASP A 442 17.88 -3.35 -33.25
N SER A 443 17.05 -2.49 -33.84
CA SER A 443 17.42 -1.13 -34.26
C SER A 443 17.48 -0.10 -33.13
N PHE A 444 17.02 -0.42 -31.92
CA PHE A 444 17.07 0.50 -30.78
C PHE A 444 17.94 -0.09 -29.68
N LEU A 445 18.91 0.70 -29.20
CA LEU A 445 19.80 0.27 -28.14
C LEU A 445 18.99 0.01 -26.85
N ALA A 446 18.84 -1.26 -26.49
CA ALA A 446 18.23 -1.70 -25.25
C ALA A 446 19.30 -2.37 -24.38
N MET A 447 19.38 -1.98 -23.12
CA MET A 447 20.37 -2.46 -22.17
C MET A 447 19.70 -2.80 -20.85
N VAL A 448 20.30 -3.74 -20.12
CA VAL A 448 19.91 -4.09 -18.77
C VAL A 448 21.05 -3.70 -17.85
N GLY A 449 20.75 -2.83 -16.90
CA GLY A 449 21.66 -2.35 -15.87
C GLY A 449 21.21 -2.76 -14.48
N CYS A 450 22.17 -2.85 -13.57
CA CYS A 450 21.91 -3.04 -12.14
C CYS A 450 22.20 -1.76 -11.37
N PHE A 451 21.26 -1.38 -10.54
CA PHE A 451 21.49 -0.48 -9.41
C PHE A 451 21.25 -1.27 -8.14
N SER A 452 22.33 -1.82 -7.57
CA SER A 452 22.25 -2.41 -6.24
C SER A 452 21.95 -1.32 -5.22
N PRO A 453 20.94 -1.46 -4.35
CA PRO A 453 20.76 -0.54 -3.23
C PRO A 453 21.93 -0.56 -2.22
N ASP A 454 22.77 -1.61 -2.21
CA ASP A 454 23.89 -1.73 -1.27
C ASP A 454 24.98 -0.68 -1.47
N GLN A 455 25.13 -0.12 -2.67
CA GLN A 455 26.08 0.97 -2.95
C GLN A 455 25.66 2.31 -2.35
N LEU A 456 24.46 2.38 -1.73
CA LEU A 456 24.01 3.52 -0.93
C LEU A 456 24.35 3.38 0.57
N LYS A 457 24.84 2.21 1.01
CA LYS A 457 25.24 2.03 2.42
C LYS A 457 26.42 2.96 2.74
N PRO A 458 26.50 3.52 3.96
CA PRO A 458 27.68 4.24 4.41
C PRO A 458 28.91 3.35 4.24
N GLU A 459 30.01 3.94 3.77
CA GLU A 459 31.31 3.25 3.79
C GLU A 459 31.64 2.96 5.27
N ALA A 460 31.94 1.70 5.58
CA ALA A 460 32.31 1.31 6.94
C ALA A 460 33.56 2.11 7.34
N SER A 461 33.39 2.99 8.32
CA SER A 461 34.44 3.82 8.91
C SER A 461 35.46 3.00 9.67
#